data_AF-A0A953PTJ4-F1
#
_entry.id   AF-A0A953PTJ4-F1
#
_cell.length_a   1.000
_cell.length_b   1.000
_cell.length_c   1.000
_cell.angle_alpha   90.00
_cell.angle_beta   90.00
_cell.angle_gamma   90.00
#
_symmetry.space_group_name_H-M   'P 1'
#
loop_
_entity.id
_entity.type
_entity.pdbx_description
1 polymer ?
#
loop_
_entity_poly.entity_id
_entity_poly.type
_entity_poly.pdbx_seq_one_letter_code
_entity_poly.pdbx_strand_id
1 'polypeptide(L)'
;MALLLMSAFGVGLLLLTATETRIAASFRDAQAAFYAADAAAERAMDDLLAVPDWNRLLDGSTRSSFVDGAPRGRRVLDDGSTVDLAQAVNMANCHRVMACRDAEMDAVSDARPWGPNNPRWTLFAYGRVRDLLPAGAIDSPFYVIVMIGDDPAETDNDPTRDGADGSPGAGVLAMRSEAFGPGGAHRIVEVTVARGAGAIRGLSWREIRQD
;
A
#
# COMPACT_ATOMS: atom_id res chain seq x y z
N MET A 1 4.36 55.38 -10.39
CA MET A 1 4.77 54.65 -9.16
C MET A 1 3.61 53.91 -8.49
N ALA A 2 2.45 54.53 -8.23
CA ALA A 2 1.32 53.85 -7.57
C ALA A 2 0.82 52.57 -8.30
N LEU A 3 0.79 52.58 -9.63
CA LEU A 3 0.42 51.39 -10.44
C LEU A 3 1.35 50.19 -10.23
N LEU A 4 2.67 50.42 -10.11
CA LEU A 4 3.66 49.36 -9.91
C LEU A 4 3.50 48.71 -8.52
N LEU A 5 3.25 49.51 -7.49
CA LEU A 5 2.99 49.03 -6.13
C LEU A 5 1.70 48.19 -6.09
N MET A 6 0.61 48.69 -6.68
CA MET A 6 -0.66 47.95 -6.71
C MET A 6 -0.56 46.65 -7.50
N SER A 7 0.17 46.62 -8.62
CA SER A 7 0.42 45.37 -9.35
C SER A 7 1.26 44.38 -8.52
N ALA A 8 2.27 44.85 -7.79
CA ALA A 8 3.10 43.99 -6.94
C ALA A 8 2.29 43.38 -5.80
N PHE A 9 1.42 44.16 -5.14
CA PHE A 9 0.49 43.65 -4.12
C PHE A 9 -0.50 42.65 -4.70
N GLY A 10 -1.07 42.94 -5.88
CA GLY A 10 -2.00 42.04 -6.56
C GLY A 10 -1.36 40.68 -6.89
N VAL A 11 -0.16 40.68 -7.48
CA VAL A 11 0.59 39.46 -7.79
C VAL A 11 0.98 38.71 -6.51
N GLY A 12 1.42 39.42 -5.47
CA GLY A 12 1.77 38.81 -4.18
C GLY A 12 0.59 38.08 -3.54
N LEU A 13 -0.59 38.70 -3.52
CA LEU A 13 -1.80 38.10 -2.98
C LEU A 13 -2.24 36.88 -3.79
N LEU A 14 -2.19 36.96 -5.13
CA LEU A 14 -2.50 35.83 -6.02
C LEU A 14 -1.59 34.63 -5.76
N LEU A 15 -0.28 34.87 -5.63
CA LEU A 15 0.69 33.80 -5.36
C LEU A 15 0.46 33.16 -3.98
N LEU A 16 0.16 33.98 -2.96
CA LEU A 16 -0.15 33.49 -1.63
C LEU A 16 -1.39 32.59 -1.64
N THR A 17 -2.51 33.08 -2.19
CA THR A 17 -3.76 32.32 -2.26
C THR A 17 -3.61 31.04 -3.10
N ALA A 18 -2.88 31.10 -4.23
CA ALA A 18 -2.62 29.91 -5.04
C ALA A 18 -1.77 28.86 -4.29
N THR A 19 -0.80 29.32 -3.49
CA THR A 19 0.05 28.42 -2.69
C THR A 19 -0.75 27.77 -1.56
N GLU A 20 -1.54 28.54 -0.82
CA GLU A 20 -2.43 28.02 0.23
C GLU A 20 -3.43 27.01 -0.33
N THR A 21 -4.00 27.29 -1.50
CA THR A 21 -4.93 26.37 -2.17
C THR A 21 -4.25 25.05 -2.53
N ARG A 22 -3.00 25.09 -3.02
CA ARG A 22 -2.23 23.87 -3.33
C ARG A 22 -1.85 23.09 -2.08
N ILE A 23 -1.46 23.77 -1.00
CA ILE A 23 -1.15 23.12 0.29
C ILE A 23 -2.40 22.43 0.83
N ALA A 24 -3.55 23.12 0.82
CA ALA A 24 -4.81 22.57 1.29
C ALA A 24 -5.29 21.38 0.43
N ALA A 25 -5.09 21.43 -0.88
CA ALA A 25 -5.37 20.29 -1.77
C ALA A 25 -4.46 19.10 -1.44
N SER A 26 -3.15 19.31 -1.39
CA SER A 26 -2.16 18.28 -1.06
C SER A 26 -2.43 17.62 0.30
N PHE A 27 -2.79 18.40 1.32
CA PHE A 27 -3.15 17.85 2.63
C PHE A 27 -4.42 16.98 2.58
N ARG A 28 -5.48 17.44 1.88
CA ARG A 28 -6.70 16.65 1.71
C ARG A 28 -6.44 15.36 0.95
N ASP A 29 -5.67 15.43 -0.14
CA ASP A 29 -5.36 14.27 -0.97
C ASP A 29 -4.50 13.26 -0.20
N ALA A 30 -3.54 13.73 0.60
CA ALA A 30 -2.77 12.88 1.50
C ALA A 30 -3.64 12.17 2.55
N GLN A 31 -4.59 12.88 3.17
CA GLN A 31 -5.49 12.29 4.15
C GLN A 31 -6.44 11.28 3.50
N ALA A 32 -6.95 11.58 2.30
CA ALA A 32 -7.80 10.67 1.55
C ALA A 32 -7.04 9.42 1.08
N ALA A 33 -5.78 9.56 0.66
CA ALA A 33 -4.91 8.44 0.33
C ALA A 33 -4.69 7.52 1.54
N PHE A 34 -4.47 8.09 2.72
CA PHE A 34 -4.31 7.31 3.94
C PHE A 34 -5.57 6.48 4.24
N TYR A 35 -6.76 7.08 4.20
CA TYR A 35 -8.01 6.35 4.41
C TYR A 35 -8.29 5.33 3.30
N ALA A 36 -7.89 5.61 2.06
CA ALA A 36 -7.99 4.65 0.97
C ALA A 36 -7.11 3.41 1.21
N ALA A 37 -5.87 3.60 1.67
CA ALA A 37 -4.97 2.50 2.00
C ALA A 37 -5.52 1.67 3.17
N ASP A 38 -6.01 2.33 4.22
CA ASP A 38 -6.59 1.67 5.38
C ASP A 38 -7.86 0.87 5.03
N ALA A 39 -8.77 1.46 4.25
CA ALA A 39 -9.98 0.76 3.77
C ALA A 39 -9.66 -0.45 2.89
N ALA A 40 -8.61 -0.37 2.06
CA ALA A 40 -8.16 -1.49 1.25
C ALA A 40 -7.57 -2.62 2.10
N ALA A 41 -6.84 -2.29 3.18
CA ALA A 41 -6.32 -3.26 4.13
C ALA A 41 -7.47 -4.02 4.82
N GLU A 42 -8.46 -3.30 5.35
CA GLU A 42 -9.64 -3.90 6.00
C GLU A 42 -10.45 -4.77 5.03
N ARG A 43 -10.62 -4.32 3.78
CA ARG A 43 -11.28 -5.13 2.74
C ARG A 43 -10.51 -6.41 2.45
N ALA A 44 -9.18 -6.34 2.38
CA ALA A 44 -8.34 -7.51 2.14
C ALA A 44 -8.38 -8.50 3.31
N MET A 45 -8.49 -8.02 4.55
CA MET A 45 -8.66 -8.87 5.73
C MET A 45 -9.90 -9.76 5.66
N ASP A 46 -11.00 -9.26 5.09
CA ASP A 46 -12.20 -10.06 4.83
C ASP A 46 -11.94 -11.18 3.80
N ASP A 47 -11.18 -10.91 2.75
CA ASP A 47 -10.80 -11.92 1.76
C ASP A 47 -9.82 -12.96 2.31
N LEU A 48 -8.94 -12.58 3.25
CA LEU A 48 -8.01 -13.51 3.91
C LEU A 48 -8.74 -14.62 4.70
N LEU A 49 -9.96 -14.35 5.22
CA LEU A 49 -10.78 -15.35 5.87
C LEU A 49 -11.18 -16.49 4.95
N ALA A 50 -11.40 -16.18 3.67
CA ALA A 50 -11.84 -17.14 2.68
C ALA A 50 -10.70 -18.07 2.22
N VAL A 51 -9.46 -17.84 2.66
CA VAL A 51 -8.28 -18.61 2.25
C VAL A 51 -7.81 -19.52 3.39
N PRO A 52 -8.01 -20.86 3.29
CA PRO A 52 -7.61 -21.78 4.34
C PRO A 52 -6.09 -21.98 4.45
N ASP A 53 -5.39 -21.91 3.32
CA ASP A 53 -3.96 -22.19 3.20
C ASP A 53 -3.20 -20.90 2.85
N TRP A 54 -2.57 -20.29 3.85
CA TRP A 54 -1.88 -19.00 3.70
C TRP A 54 -0.56 -19.09 2.94
N ASN A 55 0.02 -20.28 2.79
CA ASN A 55 1.20 -20.47 1.92
C ASN A 55 0.90 -20.06 0.47
N ARG A 56 -0.36 -20.21 0.03
CA ARG A 56 -0.80 -19.80 -1.31
C ARG A 56 -0.91 -18.29 -1.50
N LEU A 57 -0.98 -17.54 -0.40
CA LEU A 57 -0.94 -16.08 -0.44
C LEU A 57 0.51 -15.62 -0.58
N LEU A 58 1.39 -16.25 0.19
CA LEU A 58 2.83 -15.97 0.22
C LEU A 58 3.51 -16.31 -1.11
N ASP A 59 3.17 -17.44 -1.72
CA ASP A 59 3.68 -17.83 -3.04
C ASP A 59 3.00 -17.07 -4.21
N GLY A 60 1.96 -16.29 -3.94
CA GLY A 60 1.23 -15.47 -4.92
C GLY A 60 0.28 -16.23 -5.85
N SER A 61 0.02 -17.51 -5.58
CA SER A 61 -0.90 -18.34 -6.36
C SER A 61 -2.36 -17.97 -6.13
N THR A 62 -2.70 -17.42 -4.96
CA THR A 62 -4.04 -16.96 -4.60
C THR A 62 -4.10 -15.45 -4.51
N ARG A 63 -5.22 -14.89 -4.97
CA ARG A 63 -5.49 -13.44 -4.94
C ARG A 63 -6.87 -13.16 -4.38
N SER A 64 -7.05 -11.92 -3.96
CA SER A 64 -8.32 -11.36 -3.56
C SER A 64 -9.34 -11.41 -4.70
N SER A 65 -10.62 -11.38 -4.32
CA SER A 65 -11.73 -11.14 -5.24
C SER A 65 -11.73 -9.72 -5.82
N PHE A 66 -11.01 -8.80 -5.18
CA PHE A 66 -10.82 -7.41 -5.59
C PHE A 66 -9.53 -7.27 -6.39
N VAL A 67 -9.60 -7.60 -7.67
CA VAL A 67 -8.52 -7.43 -8.66
C VAL A 67 -9.06 -6.84 -9.95
N ASP A 68 -8.35 -5.87 -10.53
CA ASP A 68 -8.78 -5.16 -11.74
C ASP A 68 -8.16 -5.68 -13.05
N GLY A 69 -7.49 -6.84 -13.03
CA GLY A 69 -6.87 -7.42 -14.21
C GLY A 69 -5.65 -8.28 -13.92
N ALA A 70 -4.57 -8.10 -14.69
CA ALA A 70 -3.32 -8.81 -14.50
C ALA A 70 -2.50 -8.22 -13.33
N PRO A 71 -1.75 -9.04 -12.58
CA PRO A 71 -1.01 -8.62 -11.37
C PRO A 71 0.26 -7.81 -11.67
N ARG A 72 0.39 -7.31 -12.90
CA ARG A 72 1.54 -6.54 -13.40
C ARG A 72 1.04 -5.50 -14.39
N GLY A 73 1.95 -4.63 -14.79
CA GLY A 73 1.71 -3.61 -15.81
C GLY A 73 1.23 -2.29 -15.22
N ARG A 74 1.01 -1.33 -16.12
CA ARG A 74 0.65 0.04 -15.78
C ARG A 74 -0.85 0.22 -15.66
N ARG A 75 -1.25 1.08 -14.72
CA ARG A 75 -2.62 1.56 -14.53
C ARG A 75 -2.61 3.08 -14.69
N VAL A 76 -3.54 3.59 -15.48
CA VAL A 76 -3.73 5.03 -15.66
C VAL A 76 -4.73 5.51 -14.61
N LEU A 77 -4.33 6.49 -13.80
CA LEU A 77 -5.16 7.09 -12.78
C LEU A 77 -6.06 8.19 -13.38
N ASP A 78 -7.01 8.69 -12.60
CA ASP A 78 -7.99 9.68 -13.07
C ASP A 78 -7.37 11.04 -13.42
N ASP A 79 -6.23 11.37 -12.82
CA ASP A 79 -5.45 12.57 -13.13
C ASP A 79 -4.51 12.37 -14.33
N GLY A 80 -4.55 11.20 -14.98
CA GLY A 80 -3.70 10.84 -16.12
C GLY A 80 -2.31 10.34 -15.72
N SER A 81 -1.95 10.35 -14.43
CA SER A 81 -0.71 9.72 -13.95
C SER A 81 -0.78 8.19 -14.05
N THR A 82 0.34 7.51 -13.81
CA THR A 82 0.40 6.04 -13.93
C THR A 82 1.06 5.38 -12.74
N VAL A 83 0.50 4.24 -12.33
CA VAL A 83 1.10 3.31 -11.36
C VAL A 83 1.54 2.05 -12.09
N ASP A 84 2.79 1.63 -11.93
CA ASP A 84 3.28 0.33 -12.40
C ASP A 84 3.31 -0.66 -11.24
N LEU A 85 2.49 -1.70 -11.32
CA LEU A 85 2.33 -2.65 -10.22
C LEU A 85 3.60 -3.44 -9.93
N ALA A 86 4.41 -3.75 -10.95
CA ALA A 86 5.68 -4.44 -10.74
C ALA A 86 6.70 -3.52 -10.07
N GLN A 87 6.72 -2.25 -10.45
CA GLN A 87 7.55 -1.25 -9.80
C GLN A 87 7.18 -1.05 -8.33
N ALA A 88 5.88 -0.99 -8.00
CA ALA A 88 5.41 -0.85 -6.62
C ALA A 88 5.84 -2.03 -5.75
N VAL A 89 5.66 -3.26 -6.23
CA VAL A 89 6.11 -4.48 -5.53
C VAL A 89 7.64 -4.49 -5.35
N ASN A 90 8.41 -4.12 -6.38
CA ASN A 90 9.88 -4.05 -6.26
C ASN A 90 10.32 -2.95 -5.26
N MET A 91 9.60 -1.83 -5.21
CA MET A 91 9.89 -0.75 -4.27
C MET A 91 9.66 -1.20 -2.83
N ALA A 92 8.59 -1.95 -2.57
CA ALA A 92 8.32 -2.53 -1.25
C ALA A 92 9.36 -3.61 -0.87
N ASN A 93 9.81 -4.42 -1.83
CA ASN A 93 10.72 -5.54 -1.58
C ASN A 93 12.20 -5.16 -1.46
N CYS A 94 12.67 -4.18 -2.22
CA CYS A 94 14.10 -3.84 -2.25
C CYS A 94 14.40 -2.36 -2.50
N HIS A 95 13.41 -1.46 -2.38
CA HIS A 95 13.56 -0.03 -2.62
C HIS A 95 14.12 0.31 -4.01
N ARG A 96 13.76 -0.50 -5.02
CA ARG A 96 14.20 -0.31 -6.41
C ARG A 96 13.03 -0.48 -7.37
N VAL A 97 13.19 0.13 -8.54
CA VAL A 97 12.21 -0.01 -9.62
C VAL A 97 12.38 -1.29 -10.43
N MET A 98 13.60 -1.84 -10.45
CA MET A 98 13.95 -3.07 -11.16
C MET A 98 13.62 -4.31 -10.31
N ALA A 99 13.53 -5.47 -10.96
CA ALA A 99 13.30 -6.74 -10.27
C ALA A 99 14.36 -6.98 -9.19
N CYS A 100 13.89 -7.30 -7.99
CA CYS A 100 14.75 -7.55 -6.84
C CYS A 100 15.45 -8.91 -6.95
N ARG A 101 16.70 -8.99 -6.50
CA ARG A 101 17.43 -10.24 -6.26
C ARG A 101 17.25 -10.69 -4.81
N ASP A 102 17.49 -11.97 -4.53
CA ASP A 102 17.38 -12.50 -3.16
C ASP A 102 18.26 -11.75 -2.17
N ALA A 103 19.53 -11.52 -2.50
CA ALA A 103 20.43 -10.73 -1.65
C ALA A 103 19.96 -9.29 -1.40
N GLU A 104 19.16 -8.70 -2.30
CA GLU A 104 18.60 -7.36 -2.10
C GLU A 104 17.38 -7.38 -1.20
N MET A 105 16.57 -8.44 -1.30
CA MET A 105 15.43 -8.65 -0.43
C MET A 105 15.87 -9.15 0.97
N ASP A 106 17.00 -9.82 1.10
CA ASP A 106 17.63 -10.21 2.37
C ASP A 106 18.45 -9.09 3.02
N ALA A 107 18.61 -7.94 2.33
CA ALA A 107 19.39 -6.84 2.86
C ALA A 107 18.75 -6.29 4.14
N VAL A 108 19.55 -6.23 5.21
CA VAL A 108 19.16 -5.60 6.48
C VAL A 108 19.19 -4.08 6.31
N SER A 109 18.06 -3.43 6.58
CA SER A 109 17.90 -1.97 6.61
C SER A 109 17.03 -1.55 7.78
N ASP A 110 16.96 -0.24 8.07
CA ASP A 110 16.10 0.29 9.13
C ASP A 110 14.62 -0.06 8.92
N ALA A 111 14.17 -0.11 7.66
CA ALA A 111 12.81 -0.49 7.30
C ALA A 111 12.59 -2.02 7.29
N ARG A 112 13.66 -2.80 7.07
CA ARG A 112 13.63 -4.26 6.87
C ARG A 112 14.79 -4.92 7.64
N PRO A 113 14.74 -4.94 8.98
CA PRO A 113 15.88 -5.33 9.82
C PRO A 113 16.08 -6.86 9.97
N TRP A 114 15.21 -7.69 9.39
CA TRP A 114 15.14 -9.13 9.69
C TRP A 114 15.93 -10.03 8.73
N GLY A 115 16.61 -9.45 7.75
CA GLY A 115 17.46 -10.20 6.83
C GLY A 115 16.66 -11.19 5.99
N PRO A 116 16.98 -12.50 6.02
CA PRO A 116 16.20 -13.53 5.35
C PRO A 116 14.70 -13.55 5.69
N ASN A 117 14.34 -13.20 6.94
CA ASN A 117 12.95 -13.13 7.39
C ASN A 117 12.28 -11.79 7.05
N ASN A 118 12.90 -10.98 6.20
CA ASN A 118 12.23 -9.78 5.70
C ASN A 118 11.02 -10.20 4.87
N PRO A 119 9.84 -9.58 5.08
CA PRO A 119 8.66 -9.89 4.28
C PRO A 119 8.96 -9.78 2.79
N ARG A 120 8.54 -10.81 2.05
CA ARG A 120 8.55 -10.82 0.59
C ARG A 120 7.15 -10.46 0.11
N TRP A 121 6.98 -9.20 -0.23
CA TRP A 121 5.70 -8.65 -0.63
C TRP A 121 5.25 -9.21 -1.97
N THR A 122 4.08 -9.84 -1.93
CA THR A 122 3.40 -10.41 -3.09
C THR A 122 2.04 -9.74 -3.26
N LEU A 123 1.71 -9.36 -4.49
CA LEU A 123 0.48 -8.62 -4.77
C LEU A 123 -0.76 -9.51 -4.60
N PHE A 124 -1.68 -9.08 -3.73
CA PHE A 124 -2.87 -9.85 -3.35
C PHE A 124 -4.18 -9.22 -3.84
N ALA A 125 -4.38 -7.93 -3.60
CA ALA A 125 -5.58 -7.19 -4.02
C ALA A 125 -5.18 -5.88 -4.69
N TYR A 126 -5.94 -5.40 -5.67
CA TYR A 126 -5.66 -4.13 -6.35
C TYR A 126 -6.81 -3.65 -7.23
N GLY A 127 -7.02 -2.34 -7.27
CA GLY A 127 -8.06 -1.74 -8.08
C GLY A 127 -8.36 -0.32 -7.67
N ARG A 128 -9.42 0.26 -8.23
CA ARG A 128 -9.88 1.60 -7.84
C ARG A 128 -10.73 1.53 -6.59
N VAL A 129 -10.57 2.51 -5.70
CA VAL A 129 -11.33 2.58 -4.44
C VAL A 129 -12.84 2.64 -4.67
N ARG A 130 -13.28 3.27 -5.78
CA ARG A 130 -14.69 3.30 -6.18
C ARG A 130 -15.31 1.93 -6.44
N ASP A 131 -14.48 0.92 -6.71
CA ASP A 131 -14.89 -0.44 -7.01
C ASP A 131 -14.81 -1.38 -5.78
N LEU A 132 -14.42 -0.87 -4.61
CA LEU A 132 -14.38 -1.65 -3.36
C LEU A 132 -15.78 -2.06 -2.87
N LEU A 133 -16.78 -1.24 -3.18
CA LEU A 133 -18.18 -1.44 -2.87
C LEU A 133 -19.01 -1.48 -4.16
N PRO A 134 -20.28 -1.94 -4.10
CA PRO A 134 -21.16 -1.90 -5.27
C PRO A 134 -21.20 -0.53 -5.94
N ALA A 135 -21.36 -0.54 -7.26
CA ALA A 135 -21.21 0.64 -8.11
C ALA A 135 -22.04 1.84 -7.62
N GLY A 136 -21.38 3.01 -7.53
CA GLY A 136 -21.99 4.27 -7.12
C GLY A 136 -22.03 4.52 -5.61
N ALA A 137 -21.53 3.59 -4.77
CA ALA A 137 -21.46 3.79 -3.32
C ALA A 137 -20.31 4.73 -2.89
N ILE A 138 -19.21 4.77 -3.64
CA ILE A 138 -18.01 5.55 -3.34
C ILE A 138 -17.61 6.36 -4.57
N ASP A 139 -17.39 7.67 -4.39
CA ASP A 139 -16.73 8.52 -5.37
C ASP A 139 -15.31 8.83 -4.89
N SER A 140 -14.33 8.09 -5.42
CA SER A 140 -12.92 8.23 -5.04
C SER A 140 -12.02 8.08 -6.26
N PRO A 141 -11.04 8.99 -6.47
CA PRO A 141 -10.06 8.91 -7.56
C PRO A 141 -8.88 7.99 -7.24
N PHE A 142 -8.81 7.41 -6.04
CA PHE A 142 -7.67 6.64 -5.59
C PHE A 142 -7.64 5.24 -6.20
N TYR A 143 -6.43 4.77 -6.46
CA TYR A 143 -6.10 3.41 -6.80
C TYR A 143 -5.33 2.80 -5.64
N VAL A 144 -5.65 1.56 -5.27
CA VAL A 144 -5.05 0.88 -4.13
C VAL A 144 -4.44 -0.43 -4.56
N ILE A 145 -3.41 -0.84 -3.84
CA ILE A 145 -2.82 -2.17 -3.90
C ILE A 145 -2.67 -2.69 -2.48
N VAL A 146 -2.84 -3.99 -2.31
CA VAL A 146 -2.57 -4.70 -1.07
C VAL A 146 -1.62 -5.84 -1.40
N MET A 147 -0.53 -5.89 -0.66
CA MET A 147 0.48 -6.92 -0.73
C MET A 147 0.46 -7.72 0.57
N ILE A 148 0.74 -9.01 0.45
CA ILE A 148 0.89 -9.93 1.57
C ILE A 148 2.33 -10.40 1.56
N GLY A 149 2.93 -10.50 2.73
CA GLY A 149 4.23 -11.08 2.95
C GLY A 149 4.22 -11.88 4.24
N ASP A 150 5.22 -12.72 4.38
CA ASP A 150 5.39 -13.48 5.61
C ASP A 150 5.76 -12.57 6.77
N ASP A 151 5.44 -13.00 7.99
CA ASP A 151 5.68 -12.20 9.19
C ASP A 151 7.11 -12.42 9.72
N PRO A 152 7.79 -11.39 10.27
CA PRO A 152 9.18 -11.55 10.69
C PRO A 152 9.40 -12.38 11.98
N ALA A 153 8.34 -12.83 12.66
CA ALA A 153 8.44 -13.60 13.91
C ALA A 153 8.63 -15.11 13.69
N GLU A 154 8.61 -15.57 12.43
CA GLU A 154 8.95 -16.93 12.05
C GLU A 154 10.46 -17.23 12.22
N THR A 155 10.85 -18.49 12.11
CA THR A 155 12.19 -18.98 12.50
C THR A 155 12.86 -19.89 11.47
N ASP A 156 12.23 -20.11 10.32
CA ASP A 156 12.72 -21.03 9.29
C ASP A 156 13.40 -20.31 8.11
N ASN A 157 13.21 -19.00 7.97
CA ASN A 157 13.74 -18.17 6.88
C ASN A 157 13.19 -18.55 5.50
N ASP A 158 12.00 -19.12 5.44
CA ASP A 158 11.27 -19.41 4.21
C ASP A 158 10.10 -18.41 4.07
N PRO A 159 10.31 -17.25 3.42
CA PRO A 159 9.28 -16.22 3.31
C PRO A 159 8.10 -16.60 2.40
N THR A 160 8.11 -17.83 1.85
CA THR A 160 7.02 -18.39 1.06
C THR A 160 6.11 -19.31 1.87
N ARG A 161 6.39 -19.49 3.17
CA ARG A 161 5.65 -20.38 4.05
C ARG A 161 5.31 -19.71 5.37
N ASP A 162 4.05 -19.84 5.75
CA ASP A 162 3.60 -19.45 7.08
C ASP A 162 4.24 -20.38 8.12
N GLY A 163 4.48 -19.85 9.31
CA GLY A 163 5.12 -20.57 10.40
C GLY A 163 4.35 -21.86 10.76
N ALA A 164 5.09 -22.95 11.00
CA ALA A 164 4.48 -24.21 11.43
C ALA A 164 3.76 -24.07 12.78
N ASP A 165 2.71 -24.88 13.00
CA ASP A 165 1.90 -24.89 14.23
C ASP A 165 2.78 -24.86 15.50
N GLY A 166 2.53 -23.86 16.36
CA GLY A 166 3.27 -23.65 17.61
C GLY A 166 4.51 -22.76 17.49
N SER A 167 4.89 -22.34 16.28
CA SER A 167 5.87 -21.26 16.08
C SER A 167 5.23 -19.88 16.36
N PRO A 168 6.01 -18.86 16.77
CA PRO A 168 5.47 -17.53 17.04
C PRO A 168 4.80 -16.84 15.84
N GLY A 169 5.23 -17.18 14.61
CA GLY A 169 4.66 -16.67 13.36
C GLY A 169 3.49 -17.48 12.80
N ALA A 170 3.15 -18.63 13.40
CA ALA A 170 2.10 -19.49 12.86
C ALA A 170 0.74 -18.79 12.79
N GLY A 171 0.19 -18.70 11.59
CA GLY A 171 -1.08 -18.02 11.36
C GLY A 171 -0.98 -16.52 11.54
N VAL A 172 0.18 -15.93 11.26
CA VAL A 172 0.44 -14.50 11.26
C VAL A 172 0.98 -14.11 9.88
N LEU A 173 0.56 -12.94 9.36
CA LEU A 173 1.04 -12.41 8.10
C LEU A 173 1.33 -10.91 8.23
N ALA A 174 2.28 -10.44 7.44
CA ALA A 174 2.46 -9.03 7.16
C ALA A 174 1.59 -8.63 5.97
N MET A 175 0.88 -7.52 6.10
CA MET A 175 0.10 -6.91 5.02
C MET A 175 0.56 -5.47 4.81
N ARG A 176 0.71 -5.09 3.55
CA ARG A 176 1.08 -3.74 3.14
C ARG A 176 0.07 -3.22 2.14
N SER A 177 -0.63 -2.17 2.50
CA SER A 177 -1.60 -1.49 1.66
C SER A 177 -1.03 -0.16 1.21
N GLU A 178 -1.08 0.13 -0.09
CA GLU A 178 -0.66 1.41 -0.64
C GLU A 178 -1.79 2.04 -1.47
N ALA A 179 -1.98 3.34 -1.31
CA ALA A 179 -2.93 4.13 -2.09
C ALA A 179 -2.22 5.19 -2.92
N PHE A 180 -2.62 5.33 -4.18
CA PHE A 180 -2.11 6.27 -5.17
C PHE A 180 -3.25 7.14 -5.69
N GLY A 181 -3.05 8.43 -5.81
CA GLY A 181 -4.10 9.33 -6.29
C GLY A 181 -3.59 10.68 -6.79
N PRO A 182 -4.51 11.66 -6.89
CA PRO A 182 -4.24 12.95 -7.51
C PRO A 182 -3.00 13.66 -6.97
N GLY A 183 -2.27 14.34 -7.85
CA GLY A 183 -1.13 15.17 -7.44
C GLY A 183 0.04 14.38 -6.88
N GLY A 184 0.12 13.08 -7.16
CA GLY A 184 1.15 12.18 -6.63
C GLY A 184 0.92 11.79 -5.17
N ALA A 185 -0.32 11.92 -4.66
CA ALA A 185 -0.65 11.45 -3.32
C ALA A 185 -0.37 9.95 -3.21
N HIS A 186 0.55 9.58 -2.32
CA HIS A 186 0.92 8.20 -2.03
C HIS A 186 0.98 8.00 -0.52
N ARG A 187 0.22 7.03 -0.01
CA ARG A 187 0.24 6.64 1.41
C ARG A 187 0.29 5.13 1.55
N ILE A 188 0.96 4.70 2.61
CA ILE A 188 1.24 3.29 2.88
C ILE A 188 0.83 2.99 4.32
N VAL A 189 0.07 1.91 4.48
CA VAL A 189 -0.30 1.32 5.76
C VAL A 189 0.26 -0.09 5.81
N GLU A 190 0.93 -0.44 6.89
CA GLU A 190 1.33 -1.82 7.17
C GLU A 190 0.62 -2.34 8.40
N VAL A 191 0.11 -3.56 8.28
CA VAL A 191 -0.67 -4.24 9.31
C VAL A 191 -0.09 -5.64 9.49
N THR A 192 0.16 -6.03 10.73
CA THR A 192 0.38 -7.45 11.05
C THR A 192 -0.96 -8.05 11.40
N VAL A 193 -1.35 -9.12 10.73
CA VAL A 193 -2.64 -9.78 10.95
C VAL A 193 -2.43 -11.19 11.45
N ALA A 194 -3.36 -11.68 12.26
CA ALA A 194 -3.36 -13.06 12.74
C ALA A 194 -4.71 -13.72 12.49
N ARG A 195 -4.67 -15.02 12.21
CA ARG A 195 -5.86 -15.85 12.11
C ARG A 195 -6.51 -15.99 13.49
N GLY A 196 -7.75 -15.53 13.61
CA GLY A 196 -8.58 -15.70 14.80
C GLY A 196 -9.67 -16.76 14.61
N ALA A 197 -10.47 -16.96 15.65
CA ALA A 197 -11.63 -17.87 15.59
C ALA A 197 -12.76 -17.23 14.77
N GLY A 198 -12.73 -17.42 13.45
CA GLY A 198 -13.75 -16.92 12.52
C GLY A 198 -13.60 -15.45 12.09
N ALA A 199 -12.49 -14.80 12.45
CA ALA A 199 -12.17 -13.42 12.06
C ALA A 199 -10.64 -13.25 11.92
N ILE A 200 -10.20 -12.28 11.12
CA ILE A 200 -8.80 -11.85 11.08
C ILE A 200 -8.63 -10.75 12.12
N ARG A 201 -7.58 -10.84 12.93
CA ARG A 201 -7.27 -9.86 13.96
C ARG A 201 -6.04 -9.08 13.55
N GLY A 202 -6.14 -7.74 13.52
CA GLY A 202 -4.95 -6.88 13.48
C GLY A 202 -4.18 -6.98 14.79
N LEU A 203 -2.91 -7.39 14.73
CA LEU A 203 -1.97 -7.40 15.86
C LEU A 203 -1.21 -6.09 15.98
N SER A 204 -0.85 -5.51 14.84
CA SER A 204 -0.13 -4.23 14.77
C SER A 204 -0.62 -3.44 13.56
N TRP A 205 -0.54 -2.12 13.64
CA TRP A 205 -0.93 -1.19 12.58
C TRP A 205 0.05 -0.01 12.60
N ARG A 206 0.55 0.39 11.43
CA ARG A 206 1.41 1.57 11.29
C ARG A 206 1.26 2.23 9.92
N GLU A 207 1.36 3.55 9.92
CA GLU A 207 1.59 4.31 8.69
C GLU A 207 3.10 4.32 8.38
N ILE A 208 3.47 4.00 7.14
CA ILE A 208 4.84 4.13 6.66
C ILE A 208 5.00 5.50 6.01
N ARG A 209 5.89 6.31 6.58
CA ARG A 209 6.31 7.58 5.97
C ARG A 209 7.38 7.28 4.94
N GLN A 210 7.19 7.81 3.73
CA GLN A 210 8.25 7.85 2.72
C GLN A 210 9.09 9.09 3.00
N ASP A 211 10.36 8.88 3.33
CA ASP A 211 11.37 9.94 3.46
C ASP A 211 11.96 10.32 2.09
#